data_AF-A0A6A4YK55-F1
#
_entry.id   AF-A0A6A4YK55-F1
#
_cell.length_a   1.000
_cell.length_b   1.000
_cell.length_c   1.000
_cell.angle_alpha   90.00
_cell.angle_beta   90.00
_cell.angle_gamma   90.00
#
_symmetry.space_group_name_H-M   'P 1'
#
loop_
_entity.id
_entity.type
_entity.pdbx_description
1 polymer ?
#
loop_
_entity_poly.entity_id
_entity_poly.type
_entity_poly.pdbx_seq_one_letter_code
_entity_poly.pdbx_strand_id
1 'polypeptide(L)'
;MAKRRVLTLEEKSLLVKCYDYLKSHPPPGNTGPQFTLRQRVAQCLGFSESTVGRTMASFNKTKDMSFMEKPVKRGHRPRSIAEYFVTELHELIMQANKDCTMVSAKTLCGDLKQLYGANIAVRTMRRVLNRLGYRHQKGRGRYYLAESEANVAFRGHYLRKKLANRDRRNNPVQPEVFLDESYCN
;
A
#
# COMPACT_ATOMS: atom_id res chain seq x y z
N MET A 1 13.21 -29.96 -0.08
CA MET A 1 12.24 -29.46 -1.08
C MET A 1 12.75 -28.14 -1.64
N ALA A 2 13.29 -28.12 -2.86
CA ALA A 2 13.80 -26.88 -3.46
C ALA A 2 12.65 -25.87 -3.69
N LYS A 3 12.90 -24.60 -3.39
CA LYS A 3 11.95 -23.50 -3.55
C LYS A 3 11.53 -23.40 -5.03
N ARG A 4 10.23 -23.22 -5.31
CA ARG A 4 9.71 -23.03 -6.68
C ARG A 4 10.48 -21.89 -7.38
N ARG A 5 11.27 -22.22 -8.40
CA ARG A 5 11.94 -21.26 -9.29
C ARG A 5 10.92 -20.75 -10.33
N VAL A 6 10.91 -19.45 -10.55
CA VAL A 6 10.13 -18.82 -11.63
C VAL A 6 11.06 -18.67 -12.83
N LEU A 7 10.64 -19.15 -14.00
CA LEU A 7 11.44 -19.03 -15.21
C LEU A 7 11.45 -17.58 -15.70
N THR A 8 12.63 -17.10 -16.12
CA THR A 8 12.76 -15.83 -16.83
C THR A 8 12.16 -15.93 -18.24
N LEU A 9 11.94 -14.78 -18.88
CA LEU A 9 11.43 -14.75 -20.26
C LEU A 9 12.38 -15.49 -21.21
N GLU A 10 13.69 -15.24 -21.09
CA GLU A 10 14.72 -15.90 -21.88
C GLU A 10 14.76 -17.41 -21.67
N GLU A 11 14.60 -17.88 -20.42
CA GLU A 11 14.53 -19.30 -20.11
C GLU A 11 13.31 -19.98 -20.76
N LYS A 12 12.16 -19.29 -20.81
CA LYS A 12 10.97 -19.81 -21.50
C LYS A 12 11.18 -19.85 -23.02
N SER A 13 11.79 -18.82 -23.60
CA SER A 13 12.12 -18.77 -25.04
C SER A 13 13.12 -19.86 -25.44
N LEU A 14 14.17 -20.06 -24.63
CA LEU A 14 15.16 -21.13 -24.83
C LEU A 14 14.50 -22.51 -24.76
N LEU A 15 13.57 -22.69 -23.83
CA LEU A 15 12.80 -23.93 -23.68
C LEU A 15 11.97 -24.24 -24.93
N VAL A 16 11.27 -23.25 -25.49
CA VAL A 16 10.51 -23.43 -26.75
C VAL A 16 11.43 -23.79 -27.91
N LYS A 17 12.53 -23.04 -28.10
CA LYS A 17 13.50 -23.32 -29.17
C LYS A 17 14.10 -24.73 -29.05
N CYS A 18 14.47 -25.15 -27.84
CA CYS A 18 14.99 -26.49 -27.57
C CYS A 18 13.94 -27.57 -27.87
N TYR A 19 12.68 -27.33 -27.49
CA TYR A 19 11.58 -28.24 -27.77
C TYR A 19 11.35 -28.40 -29.28
N ASP A 20 11.34 -27.31 -30.04
CA ASP A 20 11.15 -27.35 -31.50
C ASP A 20 12.34 -28.02 -32.21
N TYR A 21 13.57 -27.79 -31.72
CA TYR A 21 14.77 -28.45 -32.24
C TYR A 21 14.74 -29.98 -32.04
N LEU A 22 14.40 -30.44 -30.83
CA LEU A 22 14.30 -31.87 -30.54
C LEU A 22 13.09 -32.53 -31.21
N LYS A 23 12.06 -31.74 -31.55
CA LYS A 23 10.93 -32.21 -32.34
C LYS A 23 11.31 -32.43 -33.81
N SER A 24 12.16 -31.57 -34.38
CA SER A 24 12.62 -31.70 -35.77
C SER A 24 13.73 -32.74 -35.96
N HIS A 25 14.42 -33.11 -34.89
CA HIS A 25 15.49 -34.12 -34.90
C HIS A 25 15.13 -35.32 -34.01
N PRO A 26 14.19 -36.19 -34.44
CA PRO A 26 13.87 -37.40 -33.70
C PRO A 26 15.09 -38.32 -33.63
N PRO A 27 15.22 -39.11 -32.56
CA PRO A 27 16.34 -40.06 -32.43
C PRO A 27 16.30 -41.09 -33.56
N PRO A 28 17.47 -41.52 -34.08
CA PRO A 28 17.52 -42.59 -35.06
C PRO A 28 17.09 -43.93 -34.42
N GLY A 29 16.02 -44.52 -34.94
CA GLY A 29 15.60 -45.90 -34.65
C GLY A 29 14.89 -46.15 -33.30
N ASN A 30 14.39 -47.39 -33.15
CA ASN A 30 13.68 -47.90 -31.98
C ASN A 30 14.65 -48.13 -30.81
N THR A 31 15.10 -47.06 -30.17
CA THR A 31 16.05 -47.10 -29.06
C THR A 31 15.32 -47.05 -27.71
N GLY A 32 15.14 -48.23 -27.11
CA GLY A 32 14.86 -48.40 -25.67
C GLY A 32 13.59 -47.70 -25.13
N PRO A 33 13.42 -47.60 -23.79
CA PRO A 33 12.29 -46.90 -23.21
C PRO A 33 12.30 -45.44 -23.69
N GLN A 34 11.38 -45.12 -24.59
CA GLN A 34 11.34 -43.83 -25.27
C GLN A 34 10.95 -42.75 -24.26
N PHE A 35 11.93 -42.01 -23.74
CA PHE A 35 11.66 -40.78 -23.01
C PHE A 35 10.78 -39.87 -23.88
N THR A 36 9.70 -39.35 -23.30
CA THR A 36 8.83 -38.41 -24.00
C THR A 36 9.64 -37.18 -24.39
N LEU A 37 9.22 -36.48 -25.46
CA LEU A 37 9.90 -35.24 -25.89
C LEU A 37 10.05 -34.23 -24.73
N ARG A 38 9.06 -34.18 -23.82
CA ARG A 38 9.10 -33.33 -22.62
C ARG A 38 10.17 -33.76 -21.63
N GLN A 39 10.36 -35.07 -21.43
CA GLN A 39 11.40 -35.61 -20.55
C GLN A 39 12.80 -35.32 -21.09
N ARG A 40 12.99 -35.40 -22.41
CA ARG A 40 14.27 -35.05 -23.06
C ARG A 40 14.61 -33.58 -22.88
N VAL A 41 13.66 -32.69 -23.17
CA VAL A 41 13.83 -31.24 -22.94
C VAL A 41 14.09 -30.94 -21.47
N ALA A 42 13.38 -31.60 -20.55
CA ALA A 42 13.57 -31.47 -19.12
C ALA A 42 14.99 -31.88 -18.69
N GLN A 43 15.50 -33.01 -19.21
CA GLN A 43 16.85 -33.49 -18.95
C GLN A 43 17.93 -32.58 -19.54
N CYS A 44 17.74 -32.09 -20.76
CA CYS A 44 18.69 -31.19 -21.43
C CYS A 44 18.82 -29.82 -20.71
N LEU A 45 17.70 -29.25 -20.25
CA LEU A 45 17.69 -27.91 -19.66
C LEU A 45 17.71 -27.91 -18.12
N GLY A 46 17.63 -29.08 -17.48
CA GLY A 46 17.61 -29.21 -16.02
C GLY A 46 16.32 -28.70 -15.36
N PHE A 47 15.21 -28.65 -16.10
CA PHE A 47 13.89 -28.25 -15.57
C PHE A 47 13.00 -29.46 -15.28
N SER A 48 11.96 -29.29 -14.46
CA SER A 48 10.98 -30.36 -14.26
C SER A 48 10.12 -30.57 -15.50
N GLU A 49 9.73 -31.82 -15.80
CA GLU A 49 8.83 -32.15 -16.92
C GLU A 49 7.52 -31.35 -16.85
N SER A 50 6.97 -31.17 -15.64
CA SER A 50 5.78 -30.36 -15.40
C SER A 50 5.95 -28.88 -15.75
N THR A 51 7.18 -28.35 -15.67
CA THR A 51 7.49 -26.97 -16.04
C THR A 51 7.57 -26.82 -17.55
N VAL A 52 8.24 -27.76 -18.23
CA VAL A 52 8.24 -27.84 -19.70
C VAL A 52 6.82 -27.92 -20.25
N GLY A 53 6.00 -28.81 -19.69
CA GLY A 53 4.60 -28.98 -20.09
C GLY A 53 3.78 -27.69 -19.92
N ARG A 54 3.91 -26.99 -18.79
CA ARG A 54 3.20 -25.72 -18.54
C ARG A 54 3.66 -24.60 -19.48
N THR A 55 4.97 -24.45 -19.69
CA THR A 55 5.51 -23.41 -20.58
C THR A 55 5.07 -23.65 -22.03
N MET A 56 5.14 -24.89 -22.51
CA MET A 56 4.70 -25.23 -23.86
C MET A 56 3.17 -25.13 -24.04
N ALA A 57 2.37 -25.42 -23.00
CA ALA A 57 0.93 -25.20 -23.03
C ALA A 57 0.58 -23.71 -23.10
N SER A 58 1.28 -22.87 -22.33
CA SER A 58 1.15 -21.40 -22.41
C SER A 58 1.53 -20.89 -23.80
N PHE A 59 2.70 -21.29 -24.32
CA PHE A 59 3.14 -20.93 -25.67
C PHE A 59 2.16 -21.40 -26.76
N ASN A 60 1.63 -22.62 -26.68
CA ASN A 60 0.68 -23.10 -27.68
C ASN A 60 -0.64 -22.32 -27.68
N LYS A 61 -1.02 -21.71 -26.55
CA LYS A 61 -2.24 -20.89 -26.44
C LYS A 61 -2.07 -19.50 -27.06
N THR A 62 -0.91 -18.86 -26.87
CA THR A 62 -0.66 -17.49 -27.34
C THR A 62 0.14 -17.42 -28.63
N LYS A 63 0.93 -18.47 -28.95
CA LYS A 63 1.92 -18.54 -30.03
C LYS A 63 2.92 -17.37 -30.03
N ASP A 64 3.08 -16.72 -28.89
CA ASP A 64 3.92 -15.55 -28.70
C ASP A 64 5.07 -15.88 -27.74
N MET A 65 6.31 -15.62 -28.17
CA MET A 65 7.52 -15.81 -27.36
C MET A 65 7.75 -14.70 -26.33
N SER A 66 6.92 -13.65 -26.32
CA SER A 66 7.02 -12.57 -25.35
C SER A 66 6.70 -13.02 -23.92
N PHE A 67 5.91 -14.10 -23.74
CA PHE A 67 5.52 -14.67 -22.44
C PHE A 67 5.06 -13.64 -21.38
N MET A 68 4.54 -12.49 -21.82
CA MET A 68 4.01 -11.41 -20.99
C MET A 68 2.66 -11.81 -20.38
N GLU A 69 2.66 -12.85 -19.56
CA GLU A 69 1.50 -13.24 -18.79
C GLU A 69 1.27 -12.23 -17.66
N LYS A 70 0.03 -11.77 -17.50
CA LYS A 70 -0.36 -10.95 -16.36
C LYS A 70 -0.03 -11.73 -15.07
N PRO A 71 0.66 -11.12 -14.09
CA PRO A 71 0.99 -11.80 -12.85
C PRO A 71 -0.30 -12.29 -12.20
N VAL A 72 -0.38 -13.60 -11.95
CA VAL A 72 -1.52 -14.18 -11.25
C VAL A 72 -1.60 -13.52 -9.87
N LYS A 73 -2.72 -12.84 -9.59
CA LYS A 73 -3.00 -12.30 -8.26
C LYS A 73 -3.02 -13.46 -7.28
N ARG A 74 -2.00 -13.55 -6.44
CA ARG A 74 -1.98 -14.54 -5.36
C ARG A 74 -3.06 -14.18 -4.35
N GLY A 75 -3.64 -15.21 -3.72
CA GLY A 75 -4.45 -15.00 -2.54
C GLY A 75 -3.67 -14.19 -1.49
N HIS A 76 -4.30 -13.17 -0.93
CA HIS A 76 -3.73 -12.42 0.19
C HIS A 76 -4.14 -13.10 1.49
N ARG A 77 -3.32 -12.95 2.54
CA ARG A 77 -3.73 -13.38 3.89
C ARG A 77 -5.02 -12.65 4.31
N PRO A 78 -5.90 -13.28 5.10
CA PRO A 78 -7.08 -12.60 5.62
C PRO A 78 -6.65 -11.33 6.38
N ARG A 79 -7.53 -10.33 6.34
CA ARG A 79 -7.28 -9.05 7.00
C ARG A 79 -7.29 -9.24 8.51
N SER A 80 -6.64 -8.33 9.25
CA SER A 80 -6.57 -8.43 10.71
C SER A 80 -7.93 -8.17 11.34
N ILE A 81 -8.18 -8.76 12.51
CA ILE A 81 -9.40 -8.54 13.31
C ILE A 81 -9.70 -7.05 13.55
N ALA A 82 -8.65 -6.23 13.66
CA ALA A 82 -8.76 -4.78 13.79
C ALA A 82 -9.49 -4.08 12.63
N GLU A 83 -9.61 -4.70 11.45
CA GLU A 83 -10.39 -4.15 10.33
C GLU A 83 -11.90 -4.38 10.45
N TYR A 84 -12.36 -5.21 11.39
CA TYR A 84 -13.78 -5.30 11.70
C TYR A 84 -14.25 -4.12 12.55
N PHE A 85 -13.33 -3.46 13.28
CA PHE A 85 -13.63 -2.36 14.20
C PHE A 85 -13.48 -0.97 13.55
N VAL A 86 -13.65 -0.86 12.22
CA VAL A 86 -13.37 0.40 11.51
C VAL A 86 -14.32 1.51 11.92
N THR A 87 -15.60 1.20 12.09
CA THR A 87 -16.63 2.16 12.48
C THR A 87 -16.37 2.69 13.90
N GLU A 88 -16.08 1.78 14.81
CA GLU A 88 -15.78 2.05 16.22
C GLU A 88 -14.49 2.87 16.35
N LEU A 89 -13.46 2.54 15.55
CA LEU A 89 -12.24 3.33 15.49
C LEU A 89 -12.50 4.75 14.99
N HIS A 90 -13.36 4.93 13.98
CA HIS A 90 -13.73 6.27 13.49
C HIS A 90 -14.47 7.07 14.57
N GLU A 91 -15.42 6.45 15.26
CA GLU A 91 -16.18 7.10 16.35
C GLU A 91 -15.27 7.52 17.51
N LEU A 92 -14.39 6.63 17.96
CA LEU A 92 -13.42 6.93 19.02
C LEU A 92 -12.49 8.08 18.63
N ILE A 93 -11.98 8.08 17.40
CA ILE A 93 -11.13 9.16 16.89
C ILE A 93 -11.91 10.47 16.77
N MET A 94 -13.16 10.43 16.29
CA MET A 94 -14.01 11.62 16.18
C MET A 94 -14.32 12.22 17.54
N GLN A 95 -14.66 11.39 18.52
CA GLN A 95 -14.93 11.84 19.88
C GLN A 95 -13.68 12.46 20.52
N ALA A 96 -12.53 11.77 20.42
CA ALA A 96 -11.28 12.30 20.93
C ALA A 96 -10.85 13.62 20.24
N ASN A 97 -11.12 13.78 18.94
CA ASN A 97 -10.89 15.03 18.23
C ASN A 97 -11.82 16.15 18.70
N LYS A 98 -13.09 15.87 19.01
CA LYS A 98 -14.02 16.85 19.61
C LYS A 98 -13.52 17.31 20.97
N ASP A 99 -13.04 16.36 21.77
CA ASP A 99 -12.53 16.61 23.12
C ASP A 99 -11.09 17.17 23.11
N CYS A 100 -10.51 17.41 21.92
CA CYS A 100 -9.14 17.88 21.72
C CYS A 100 -8.08 17.03 22.44
N THR A 101 -8.32 15.72 22.58
CA THR A 101 -7.41 14.79 23.25
C THR A 101 -6.47 14.10 22.27
N MET A 102 -5.29 13.70 22.76
CA MET A 102 -4.30 13.01 21.94
C MET A 102 -4.70 11.56 21.71
N VAL A 103 -4.90 11.19 20.43
CA VAL A 103 -5.14 9.80 20.05
C VAL A 103 -3.85 9.12 19.61
N SER A 104 -3.59 7.94 20.16
CA SER A 104 -2.49 7.09 19.72
C SER A 104 -2.97 5.68 19.39
N ALA A 105 -2.20 4.94 18.58
CA ALA A 105 -2.50 3.53 18.35
C ALA A 105 -2.50 2.69 19.64
N LYS A 106 -1.81 3.14 20.70
CA LYS A 106 -1.78 2.44 21.99
C LYS A 106 -3.07 2.68 22.78
N THR A 107 -3.58 3.92 22.78
CA THR A 107 -4.85 4.25 23.46
C THR A 107 -6.00 3.52 22.79
N LEU A 108 -6.09 3.58 21.45
CA LEU A 108 -7.12 2.86 20.69
C LEU A 108 -7.11 1.33 20.92
N CYS A 109 -5.92 0.72 21.03
CA CYS A 109 -5.82 -0.69 21.42
C CYS A 109 -6.35 -0.96 22.83
N GLY A 110 -6.12 -0.05 23.78
CA GLY A 110 -6.67 -0.11 25.13
C GLY A 110 -8.19 0.02 25.13
N ASP A 111 -8.71 1.00 24.40
CA ASP A 111 -10.14 1.27 24.29
C ASP A 111 -10.89 0.08 23.69
N LEU A 112 -10.38 -0.50 22.60
CA LEU A 112 -10.96 -1.71 22.00
C LEU A 112 -10.87 -2.94 22.90
N LYS A 113 -9.81 -3.04 23.71
CA LYS A 113 -9.68 -4.13 24.70
C LYS A 113 -10.70 -3.96 25.82
N GLN A 114 -10.95 -2.74 26.27
CA GLN A 114 -11.89 -2.45 27.36
C GLN A 114 -13.35 -2.59 26.90
N LEU A 115 -13.69 -2.08 25.72
CA LEU A 115 -15.06 -2.07 25.21
C LEU A 115 -15.49 -3.42 24.59
N TYR A 116 -14.59 -4.08 23.88
CA TYR A 116 -14.92 -5.27 23.06
C TYR A 116 -14.09 -6.51 23.41
N GLY A 117 -13.20 -6.45 24.41
CA GLY A 117 -12.32 -7.57 24.76
C GLY A 117 -11.27 -7.90 23.69
N ALA A 118 -11.11 -7.06 22.66
CA ALA A 118 -10.28 -7.35 21.50
C ALA A 118 -8.80 -7.03 21.77
N ASN A 119 -7.97 -8.07 21.92
CA ASN A 119 -6.53 -7.89 22.12
C ASN A 119 -5.79 -7.74 20.78
N ILE A 120 -5.57 -6.49 20.36
CA ILE A 120 -4.91 -6.15 19.10
C ILE A 120 -3.49 -5.63 19.38
N ALA A 121 -2.49 -6.21 18.73
CA ALA A 121 -1.13 -5.70 18.79
C ALA A 121 -1.03 -4.28 18.19
N VAL A 122 -0.32 -3.37 18.87
CA VAL A 122 -0.17 -1.96 18.46
C VAL A 122 0.38 -1.82 17.03
N ARG A 123 1.28 -2.71 16.60
CA ARG A 123 1.82 -2.72 15.23
C ARG A 123 0.74 -3.03 14.18
N THR A 124 -0.21 -3.87 14.51
CA THR A 124 -1.37 -4.19 13.65
C THR A 124 -2.30 -2.98 13.58
N MET A 125 -2.59 -2.34 14.72
CA MET A 125 -3.39 -1.12 14.76
C MET A 125 -2.81 -0.01 13.89
N ARG A 126 -1.50 0.26 13.99
CA ARG A 126 -0.81 1.23 13.12
C ARG A 126 -0.98 0.92 11.63
N ARG A 127 -0.90 -0.36 11.24
CA ARG A 127 -1.11 -0.77 9.84
C ARG A 127 -2.54 -0.52 9.38
N VAL A 128 -3.52 -0.80 10.24
CA VAL A 128 -4.94 -0.54 9.95
C VAL A 128 -5.19 0.95 9.81
N LEU A 129 -4.75 1.76 10.78
CA LEU A 129 -4.87 3.22 10.73
C LEU A 129 -4.25 3.81 9.45
N ASN A 130 -3.05 3.35 9.06
CA ASN A 130 -2.42 3.78 7.81
C ASN A 130 -3.24 3.40 6.56
N ARG A 131 -3.90 2.23 6.54
CA ARG A 131 -4.79 1.82 5.43
C ARG A 131 -6.06 2.66 5.38
N LEU A 132 -6.60 3.05 6.55
CA LEU A 132 -7.75 3.94 6.67
C LEU A 132 -7.42 5.41 6.31
N GLY A 133 -6.14 5.71 6.06
CA GLY A 133 -5.70 7.05 5.66
C GLY A 133 -5.27 7.95 6.82
N TYR A 134 -5.32 7.47 8.07
CA TYR A 134 -4.82 8.22 9.21
C TYR A 134 -3.31 8.36 9.15
N ARG A 135 -2.82 9.57 9.44
CA ARG A 135 -1.40 9.88 9.49
C ARG A 135 -1.05 10.52 10.83
N HIS A 136 0.13 10.17 11.33
CA HIS A 136 0.66 10.85 12.49
C HIS A 136 1.02 12.29 12.12
N GLN A 137 0.38 13.25 12.77
CA GLN A 137 0.77 14.65 12.71
C GLN A 137 1.62 14.97 13.93
N LYS A 138 2.82 15.52 13.70
CA LYS A 138 3.58 16.17 14.77
C LYS A 138 2.90 17.50 15.05
N GLY A 139 2.48 17.72 16.30
CA GLY A 139 1.89 18.98 16.75
C GLY A 139 2.88 20.13 16.60
N ARG A 140 2.93 20.74 15.42
CA ARG A 140 3.65 21.99 15.16
C ARG A 140 2.61 23.11 15.13
N GLY A 141 2.26 23.60 16.32
CA GLY A 141 1.31 24.72 16.50
C GLY A 141 0.00 24.33 17.20
N ARG A 142 -0.71 25.36 17.71
CA ARG A 142 -2.03 25.23 18.35
C ARG A 142 -3.02 24.57 17.37
N TYR A 143 -3.75 23.55 17.83
CA TYR A 143 -4.81 22.93 17.06
C TYR A 143 -5.97 23.91 16.92
N TYR A 144 -6.44 24.18 15.70
CA TYR A 144 -7.46 25.21 15.47
C TYR A 144 -8.82 24.89 16.12
N LEU A 145 -9.16 23.62 16.31
CA LEU A 145 -10.37 23.23 17.07
C LEU A 145 -10.19 23.38 18.59
N ALA A 146 -8.95 23.54 19.07
CA ALA A 146 -8.68 23.85 20.47
C ALA A 146 -8.73 25.36 20.76
N GLU A 147 -8.99 26.21 19.76
CA GLU A 147 -9.30 27.62 20.00
C GLU A 147 -10.71 27.76 20.58
N SER A 148 -10.85 28.51 21.67
CA SER A 148 -12.17 28.81 22.25
C SER A 148 -13.03 29.60 21.25
N GLU A 149 -14.36 29.44 21.32
CA GLU A 149 -15.29 30.20 20.48
C GLU A 149 -15.04 31.72 20.60
N ALA A 150 -14.71 32.18 21.79
CA ALA A 150 -14.35 33.57 22.06
C ALA A 150 -13.10 34.01 21.27
N ASN A 151 -12.04 33.19 21.24
CA ASN A 151 -10.82 33.49 20.49
C ASN A 151 -11.08 33.49 18.97
N VAL A 152 -11.88 32.54 18.48
CA VAL A 152 -12.27 32.46 17.06
C VAL A 152 -13.09 33.70 16.67
N ALA A 153 -14.06 34.09 17.50
CA ALA A 153 -14.87 35.29 17.29
C ALA A 153 -14.01 36.56 17.30
N PHE A 154 -13.07 36.68 18.25
CA PHE A 154 -12.14 37.80 18.35
C PHE A 154 -11.24 37.90 17.10
N ARG A 155 -10.63 36.80 16.66
CA ARG A 155 -9.84 36.76 15.42
C ARG A 155 -10.68 37.14 14.21
N GLY A 156 -11.90 36.62 14.12
CA GLY A 156 -12.83 36.95 13.04
C GLY A 156 -13.18 38.44 13.00
N HIS A 157 -13.41 39.05 14.17
CA HIS A 157 -13.66 40.49 14.29
C HIS A 157 -12.42 41.31 13.93
N TYR A 158 -11.24 40.90 14.42
CA TYR A 158 -9.95 41.53 14.10
C TYR A 158 -9.67 41.53 12.60
N LEU A 159 -9.81 40.38 11.93
CA LEU A 159 -9.61 40.27 10.48
C LEU A 159 -10.62 41.10 9.69
N ARG A 160 -11.89 41.12 10.11
CA ARG A 160 -12.90 42.01 9.51
C ARG A 160 -12.50 43.47 9.62
N LYS A 161 -12.01 43.91 10.79
CA LYS A 161 -11.50 45.28 10.99
C LYS A 161 -10.31 45.58 10.06
N LYS A 162 -9.37 44.64 9.91
CA LYS A 162 -8.21 44.80 9.01
C LYS A 162 -8.59 44.86 7.53
N LEU A 163 -9.59 44.09 7.11
CA LEU A 163 -10.09 44.11 5.74
C LEU A 163 -10.90 45.38 5.45
N ALA A 164 -11.67 45.88 6.42
CA ALA A 164 -12.42 47.13 6.29
C ALA A 164 -11.51 48.36 6.13
N ASN A 165 -10.28 48.30 6.66
CA ASN A 165 -9.28 49.36 6.50
C ASN A 165 -8.52 49.29 5.15
N ARG A 166 -9.09 48.67 4.11
CA ARG A 166 -8.44 48.55 2.79
C ARG A 166 -9.24 49.22 1.68
N ASP A 167 -8.54 49.88 0.76
CA ASP A 167 -9.12 50.44 -0.45
C ASP A 167 -9.34 49.36 -1.53
N ARG A 168 -9.91 49.77 -2.68
CA ARG A 168 -10.13 48.86 -3.83
C ARG A 168 -8.84 48.26 -4.41
N ARG A 169 -7.68 48.88 -4.14
CA ARG A 169 -6.35 48.41 -4.55
C ARG A 169 -5.65 47.63 -3.44
N ASN A 170 -6.34 47.32 -2.34
CA ASN A 170 -5.87 46.57 -1.18
C ASN A 170 -4.84 47.32 -0.31
N ASN A 171 -4.73 48.65 -0.44
CA ASN A 171 -3.87 49.51 0.37
C ASN A 171 -4.57 49.92 1.68
N PRO A 172 -3.82 50.14 2.78
CA PRO A 172 -4.39 50.67 4.01
C PRO A 172 -4.98 52.07 3.81
N VAL A 173 -6.24 52.28 4.20
CA VAL A 173 -6.88 53.60 4.16
C VAL A 173 -6.37 54.48 5.30
N GLN A 174 -6.31 53.91 6.50
CA GLN A 174 -5.68 54.51 7.67
C GLN A 174 -4.38 53.75 8.00
N PRO A 175 -3.24 54.45 8.15
CA PRO A 175 -2.01 53.81 8.57
C PRO A 175 -2.13 53.29 10.01
N GLU A 176 -1.87 52.01 10.21
CA GLU A 176 -1.81 51.38 11.53
C GLU A 176 -0.37 50.92 11.80
N VAL A 177 0.22 51.35 12.91
CA VAL A 177 1.57 50.96 13.35
C VAL A 177 1.43 49.96 14.49
N PHE A 178 2.09 48.81 14.37
CA PHE A 178 2.14 47.78 15.43
C PHE A 178 3.56 47.66 15.96
N LEU A 179 3.67 47.60 17.28
CA LEU A 179 4.90 47.26 17.97
C LEU A 179 4.74 45.83 18.48
N ASP A 180 5.72 44.98 18.19
CA ASP A 180 5.80 43.62 18.71
C ASP A 180 7.14 43.43 19.39
N GLU A 181 7.12 42.93 20.63
CA GLU A 181 8.31 42.70 21.42
C GLU A 181 8.74 41.25 21.21
N SER A 182 9.91 41.07 20.58
CA SER A 182 10.54 39.76 20.47
C SER A 182 11.74 39.69 21.41
N TYR A 183 11.76 38.69 22.29
CA TYR A 183 12.92 38.39 23.12
C TYR A 183 14.08 37.94 22.24
N CYS A 184 15.19 38.67 22.28
CA CYS A 184 16.47 38.24 21.73
C CYS A 184 17.24 37.50 22.83
N ASN A 185 17.47 36.18 22.63
CA ASN A 185 18.39 35.37 23.44
C ASN A 185 19.74 35.25 22.73
#